data_AF-L5N491-F1
#
_entry.id   AF-L5N491-F1
#
_cell.length_a   1.000
_cell.length_b   1.000
_cell.length_c   1.000
_cell.angle_alpha   90.00
_cell.angle_beta   90.00
_cell.angle_gamma   90.00
#
_symmetry.space_group_name_H-M   'P 1'
#
loop_
_entity.id
_entity.type
_entity.pdbx_description
1 polymer ?
#
loop_
_entity_poly.entity_id
_entity_poly.type
_entity_poly.pdbx_seq_one_letter_code
_entity_poly.pdbx_strand_id
1 'polypeptide(L)'
;MKKRIIVLTACMMTGLVLSGCSGEEGQNDDQASDDNVEETVAAEESSSDPKEDGEENSSSSTEEAHAEEAASDSSSNSIDTYLQENYKVDQAHYETDVWESDSGVTNLTVNLMPDTEAYSQEMDKKFQNGQSEVEEDIESLFDVAARIMKELPEEKGRVDSVNWVSYDGESTVTLIQDYEHSEKPAGDDALSKYSDEQIEYARVWLQLGPNQDIDELNVRTIPAGEKLNPDDETSAVYPEDVIQLAGSRLVDGSVTYSGNGDGTVNVYNVPLRWDGKYPAGKAFYNEIIESTKLVPVETAEDEEVIRLIQLQKIQ
;
A
#
# COMPACT_ATOMS: atom_id res chain seq x y z
N MET A 1 -31.66 -35.37 -17.23
CA MET A 1 -32.82 -35.76 -16.38
C MET A 1 -32.44 -35.54 -14.92
N LYS A 2 -33.43 -35.46 -14.01
CA LYS A 2 -33.25 -35.24 -12.55
C LYS A 2 -32.31 -36.31 -11.93
N LYS A 3 -31.52 -36.03 -10.89
CA LYS A 3 -31.97 -35.74 -9.51
C LYS A 3 -30.96 -34.88 -8.70
N ARG A 4 -31.50 -34.20 -7.69
CA ARG A 4 -30.80 -33.41 -6.66
C ARG A 4 -30.35 -34.30 -5.50
N ILE A 5 -29.31 -33.89 -4.77
CA ILE A 5 -29.22 -34.07 -3.32
C ILE A 5 -28.92 -32.69 -2.71
N ILE A 6 -29.79 -32.24 -1.82
CA ILE A 6 -29.60 -31.05 -0.98
C ILE A 6 -29.41 -31.60 0.43
N VAL A 7 -28.34 -31.20 1.11
CA VAL A 7 -28.17 -31.47 2.55
C VAL A 7 -28.38 -30.15 3.28
N LEU A 8 -29.59 -29.98 3.80
CA LEU A 8 -29.94 -28.90 4.72
C LEU A 8 -29.66 -29.42 6.14
N THR A 9 -28.75 -28.80 6.89
CA THR A 9 -28.60 -29.06 8.32
C THR A 9 -28.95 -27.79 9.09
N ALA A 10 -30.14 -27.76 9.65
CA ALA A 10 -30.56 -26.73 10.61
C ALA A 10 -30.24 -27.21 12.03
N CYS A 11 -29.73 -26.32 12.88
CA CYS A 11 -29.70 -26.49 14.33
C CYS A 11 -30.54 -25.40 15.01
N MET A 12 -31.21 -25.78 16.10
CA MET A 12 -32.30 -25.02 16.71
C MET A 12 -31.83 -23.90 17.65
N MET A 13 -32.71 -22.91 17.81
CA MET A 13 -32.69 -21.97 18.93
C MET A 13 -32.76 -22.68 20.28
N THR A 14 -32.11 -22.12 21.31
CA THR A 14 -32.79 -21.83 22.58
C THR A 14 -32.16 -20.61 23.24
N GLY A 15 -32.98 -19.65 23.67
CA GLY A 15 -32.54 -18.52 24.48
C GLY A 15 -32.86 -18.72 25.97
N LEU A 16 -32.29 -17.88 26.82
CA LEU A 16 -32.72 -17.75 28.22
C LEU A 16 -32.49 -16.31 28.71
N VAL A 17 -33.54 -15.72 29.27
CA VAL A 17 -33.58 -14.36 29.83
C VAL A 17 -33.45 -14.46 31.35
N LEU A 18 -32.67 -13.58 31.99
CA LEU A 18 -32.90 -13.23 33.39
C LEU A 18 -32.69 -11.73 33.65
N SER A 19 -33.66 -11.21 34.41
CA SER A 19 -33.95 -9.83 34.78
C SER A 19 -32.90 -9.13 35.67
N GLY A 20 -32.95 -7.80 35.68
CA GLY A 20 -32.37 -6.95 36.74
C GLY A 20 -33.01 -5.56 36.76
N CYS A 21 -33.92 -5.29 37.69
CA CYS A 21 -34.54 -3.97 37.90
C CYS A 21 -34.11 -3.36 39.23
N SER A 22 -33.60 -2.12 39.22
CA SER A 22 -33.76 -1.02 40.21
C SER A 22 -32.75 0.07 39.80
N GLY A 23 -33.03 1.36 39.69
CA GLY A 23 -34.23 2.11 40.04
C GLY A 23 -33.97 3.03 41.24
N GLU A 24 -33.67 4.31 40.98
CA GLU A 24 -34.15 5.46 41.77
C GLU A 24 -33.98 6.77 40.98
N GLU A 25 -34.91 7.71 41.19
CA GLU A 25 -35.01 8.99 40.48
C GLU A 25 -34.28 10.11 41.25
N GLY A 26 -33.74 11.10 40.53
CA GLY A 26 -33.28 12.37 41.08
C GLY A 26 -33.69 13.50 40.14
N GLN A 27 -34.53 14.42 40.61
CA GLN A 27 -35.21 15.41 39.78
C GLN A 27 -34.31 16.58 39.34
N ASN A 28 -34.73 17.22 38.24
CA ASN A 28 -34.19 18.48 37.73
C ASN A 28 -34.35 19.65 38.71
N ASP A 29 -33.48 20.65 38.54
CA ASP A 29 -33.66 22.12 38.63
C ASP A 29 -32.23 22.71 38.53
N ASP A 30 -31.89 23.82 37.87
CA ASP A 30 -32.72 24.80 37.16
C ASP A 30 -31.88 25.66 36.17
N GLN A 31 -32.59 26.37 35.27
CA GLN A 31 -32.24 27.60 34.55
C GLN A 31 -31.06 27.74 33.55
N ALA A 32 -31.37 28.52 32.51
CA ALA A 32 -30.53 28.96 31.40
C ALA A 32 -30.27 30.48 31.41
N SER A 33 -29.49 30.95 30.43
CA SER A 33 -29.48 32.30 29.83
C SER A 33 -29.19 32.10 28.34
N ASP A 34 -30.08 32.44 27.40
CA ASP A 34 -30.30 33.79 26.80
C ASP A 34 -28.99 34.43 26.30
N ASP A 35 -28.86 34.97 25.07
CA ASP A 35 -29.81 35.56 24.10
C ASP A 35 -29.29 35.25 22.64
N ASN A 36 -30.11 34.92 21.62
CA ASN A 36 -30.93 35.80 20.75
C ASN A 36 -30.12 36.54 19.65
N VAL A 37 -30.39 36.37 18.34
CA VAL A 37 -31.07 37.32 17.38
C VAL A 37 -30.56 36.89 15.98
N GLU A 38 -31.28 36.80 14.84
CA GLU A 38 -32.71 36.93 14.45
C GLU A 38 -32.97 36.10 13.16
N GLU A 39 -34.23 35.76 12.83
CA GLU A 39 -34.70 35.36 11.48
C GLU A 39 -36.06 36.04 11.23
N THR A 40 -36.29 36.64 10.06
CA THR A 40 -37.61 36.92 9.40
C THR A 40 -37.35 37.56 8.01
N VAL A 41 -38.20 37.54 6.97
CA VAL A 41 -39.48 36.85 6.66
C VAL A 41 -39.70 36.77 5.13
N ALA A 42 -40.43 35.73 4.70
CA ALA A 42 -41.44 35.73 3.62
C ALA A 42 -41.05 35.98 2.14
N ALA A 43 -41.85 35.60 1.13
CA ALA A 43 -42.77 34.46 0.92
C ALA A 43 -43.32 34.51 -0.54
N GLU A 44 -43.90 33.40 -1.03
CA GLU A 44 -44.83 33.32 -2.19
C GLU A 44 -44.26 33.61 -3.61
N GLU A 45 -44.72 33.02 -4.72
CA GLU A 45 -45.37 31.71 -4.97
C GLU A 45 -45.34 31.36 -6.49
N SER A 46 -45.63 30.10 -6.82
CA SER A 46 -46.36 29.64 -8.03
C SER A 46 -45.72 29.65 -9.44
N SER A 47 -45.49 28.42 -9.96
CA SER A 47 -45.77 27.84 -11.31
C SER A 47 -45.39 28.61 -12.60
N SER A 48 -44.92 28.01 -13.70
CA SER A 48 -45.38 26.78 -14.39
C SER A 48 -44.47 26.41 -15.58
N ASP A 49 -44.33 25.10 -15.86
CA ASP A 49 -43.81 24.48 -17.10
C ASP A 49 -44.85 24.55 -18.27
N PRO A 50 -44.57 24.15 -19.54
CA PRO A 50 -43.30 23.79 -20.20
C PRO A 50 -43.13 24.22 -21.71
N LYS A 51 -41.98 23.84 -22.31
CA LYS A 51 -41.78 23.27 -23.70
C LYS A 51 -41.59 24.11 -24.99
N GLU A 52 -40.75 23.52 -25.87
CA GLU A 52 -40.61 23.61 -27.35
C GLU A 52 -40.24 24.99 -27.94
N ASP A 53 -39.20 25.15 -28.78
CA ASP A 53 -38.90 24.48 -30.06
C ASP A 53 -37.45 24.73 -30.53
N GLY A 54 -37.01 24.08 -31.63
CA GLY A 54 -36.10 24.72 -32.60
C GLY A 54 -34.80 23.98 -32.97
N GLU A 55 -34.82 23.28 -34.11
CA GLU A 55 -33.68 22.55 -34.70
C GLU A 55 -32.67 23.42 -35.49
N GLU A 56 -31.44 22.89 -35.57
CA GLU A 56 -30.55 22.85 -36.75
C GLU A 56 -29.88 24.11 -37.38
N ASN A 57 -28.54 24.13 -37.23
CA ASN A 57 -27.56 23.95 -38.32
C ASN A 57 -27.33 25.06 -39.38
N SER A 58 -26.09 25.57 -39.46
CA SER A 58 -25.33 25.64 -40.73
C SER A 58 -23.84 25.98 -40.49
N SER A 59 -22.99 25.53 -41.42
CA SER A 59 -21.53 25.55 -41.36
C SER A 59 -20.86 26.82 -41.92
N SER A 60 -19.60 27.06 -41.52
CA SER A 60 -18.51 27.30 -42.48
C SER A 60 -17.15 27.08 -41.81
N SER A 61 -16.20 26.57 -42.61
CA SER A 61 -14.86 26.11 -42.20
C SER A 61 -13.74 27.12 -42.45
N THR A 62 -12.62 26.97 -41.73
CA THR A 62 -11.26 27.20 -42.24
C THR A 62 -10.29 26.22 -41.56
N GLU A 63 -9.35 25.69 -42.32
CA GLU A 63 -8.26 24.81 -41.86
C GLU A 63 -7.07 25.64 -41.36
N GLU A 64 -6.43 25.24 -40.26
CA GLU A 64 -4.97 25.33 -40.12
C GLU A 64 -4.45 24.05 -39.45
N ALA A 65 -3.36 23.50 -39.97
CA ALA A 65 -2.78 22.25 -39.50
C ALA A 65 -1.62 22.52 -38.55
N HIS A 66 -1.58 21.81 -37.42
CA HIS A 66 -0.37 21.58 -36.65
C HIS A 66 -0.20 20.08 -36.47
N ALA A 67 0.90 19.53 -37.01
CA ALA A 67 1.23 18.12 -36.91
C ALA A 67 2.36 17.95 -35.90
N GLU A 68 2.00 17.66 -34.65
CA GLU A 68 2.93 17.32 -33.55
C GLU A 68 2.29 16.27 -32.65
N GLU A 69 2.24 15.01 -33.13
CA GLU A 69 2.09 13.79 -32.31
C GLU A 69 2.34 12.54 -33.18
N ALA A 70 3.62 12.24 -33.46
CA ALA A 70 4.03 11.04 -34.22
C ALA A 70 5.54 10.76 -34.08
N ALA A 71 6.09 10.74 -32.85
CA ALA A 71 7.54 10.60 -32.64
C ALA A 71 7.98 9.62 -31.53
N SER A 72 7.16 9.36 -30.49
CA SER A 72 7.53 8.43 -29.40
C SER A 72 7.39 6.95 -29.80
N ASP A 73 6.26 6.59 -30.44
CA ASP A 73 5.85 5.22 -30.77
C ASP A 73 6.80 4.48 -31.75
N SER A 74 7.68 5.22 -32.44
CA SER A 74 8.71 4.62 -33.31
C SER A 74 9.96 4.16 -32.55
N SER A 75 10.16 4.59 -31.30
CA SER A 75 11.40 4.32 -30.55
C SER A 75 11.30 3.03 -29.73
N SER A 76 10.23 2.87 -28.96
CA SER A 76 9.91 1.68 -28.14
C SER A 76 9.99 0.38 -28.95
N ASN A 77 9.21 0.30 -30.04
CA ASN A 77 9.21 -0.81 -30.98
C ASN A 77 10.63 -1.21 -31.49
N SER A 78 11.59 -0.27 -31.52
CA SER A 78 12.98 -0.51 -31.94
C SER A 78 13.90 -1.04 -30.84
N ILE A 79 13.60 -0.79 -29.57
CA ILE A 79 14.32 -1.34 -28.42
C ILE A 79 13.74 -2.69 -28.00
N ASP A 80 12.41 -2.88 -28.01
CA ASP A 80 11.77 -4.18 -27.73
C ASP A 80 12.27 -5.26 -28.68
N THR A 81 12.31 -4.96 -29.99
CA THR A 81 12.88 -5.85 -31.01
C THR A 81 14.35 -6.16 -30.75
N TYR A 82 15.14 -5.16 -30.34
CA TYR A 82 16.57 -5.35 -30.04
C TYR A 82 16.77 -6.24 -28.80
N LEU A 83 15.95 -6.05 -27.75
CA LEU A 83 15.98 -6.88 -26.55
C LEU A 83 15.63 -8.33 -26.88
N GLN A 84 14.58 -8.56 -27.68
CA GLN A 84 14.18 -9.90 -28.11
C GLN A 84 15.26 -10.63 -28.94
N GLU A 85 16.03 -9.90 -29.75
CA GLU A 85 17.12 -10.46 -30.56
C GLU A 85 18.40 -10.77 -29.75
N ASN A 86 18.71 -10.01 -28.70
CA ASN A 86 20.01 -10.07 -27.99
C ASN A 86 19.95 -10.66 -26.57
N TYR A 87 18.77 -10.63 -25.94
CA TYR A 87 18.53 -11.05 -24.55
C TYR A 87 17.34 -12.02 -24.47
N LYS A 88 17.20 -12.91 -25.45
CA LYS A 88 16.07 -13.83 -25.57
C LYS A 88 15.80 -14.62 -24.27
N VAL A 89 14.60 -14.44 -23.73
CA VAL A 89 13.98 -15.31 -22.72
C VAL A 89 12.99 -16.24 -23.42
N ASP A 90 12.79 -17.45 -22.91
CA ASP A 90 11.80 -18.39 -23.45
C ASP A 90 10.41 -18.10 -22.85
N GLN A 91 9.37 -18.17 -23.69
CA GLN A 91 7.98 -17.89 -23.34
C GLN A 91 7.70 -16.46 -22.83
N ALA A 92 8.56 -15.49 -23.17
CA ALA A 92 8.38 -14.08 -22.84
C ALA A 92 8.83 -13.15 -23.99
N HIS A 93 8.27 -11.94 -23.96
CA HIS A 93 8.62 -10.80 -24.80
C HIS A 93 8.94 -9.57 -23.92
N TYR A 94 9.45 -8.53 -24.56
CA TYR A 94 9.75 -7.25 -23.93
C TYR A 94 8.72 -6.19 -24.32
N GLU A 95 8.30 -5.40 -23.34
CA GLU A 95 7.73 -4.07 -23.54
C GLU A 95 8.58 -3.06 -22.75
N THR A 96 8.83 -1.88 -23.30
CA THR A 96 9.71 -0.87 -22.68
C THR A 96 9.08 0.50 -22.54
N ASP A 97 9.16 1.06 -21.33
CA ASP A 97 8.81 2.45 -21.06
C ASP A 97 10.07 3.32 -21.22
N VAL A 98 10.11 4.11 -22.30
CA VAL A 98 11.24 4.98 -22.64
C VAL A 98 10.97 6.40 -22.15
N TRP A 99 11.91 7.02 -21.42
CA TRP A 99 11.63 8.28 -20.76
C TRP A 99 12.82 9.24 -20.58
N GLU A 100 12.51 10.54 -20.57
CA GLU A 100 13.38 11.69 -20.23
C GLU A 100 13.70 11.84 -18.72
N SER A 101 14.96 11.96 -18.31
CA SER A 101 15.34 12.60 -17.03
C SER A 101 15.42 14.13 -17.17
N ASP A 102 15.39 14.87 -16.05
CA ASP A 102 15.64 16.32 -16.03
C ASP A 102 17.08 16.67 -16.48
N SER A 103 18.01 15.74 -16.31
CA SER A 103 19.40 15.81 -16.80
C SER A 103 19.53 15.57 -18.32
N GLY A 104 18.43 15.22 -19.01
CA GLY A 104 18.41 14.96 -20.47
C GLY A 104 19.03 13.62 -20.85
N VAL A 105 18.88 12.62 -19.98
CA VAL A 105 19.32 11.24 -20.21
C VAL A 105 18.09 10.40 -20.55
N THR A 106 18.11 9.74 -21.71
CA THR A 106 17.15 8.69 -22.05
C THR A 106 17.35 7.50 -21.11
N ASN A 107 16.30 7.12 -20.38
CA ASN A 107 16.30 5.89 -19.59
C ASN A 107 15.12 4.98 -19.97
N LEU A 108 15.22 3.74 -19.50
CA LEU A 108 14.37 2.62 -19.89
C LEU A 108 13.92 1.86 -18.64
N THR A 109 12.61 1.65 -18.51
CA THR A 109 12.06 0.56 -17.71
C THR A 109 11.79 -0.61 -18.65
N VAL A 110 12.38 -1.77 -18.36
CA VAL A 110 12.30 -2.96 -19.23
C VAL A 110 11.39 -4.00 -18.60
N ASN A 111 10.21 -4.22 -19.18
CA ASN A 111 9.23 -5.17 -18.67
C ASN A 111 9.30 -6.46 -19.48
N LEU A 112 9.64 -7.58 -18.82
CA LEU A 112 9.48 -8.93 -19.34
C LEU A 112 8.05 -9.40 -19.09
N MET A 113 7.35 -9.72 -20.17
CA MET A 113 5.96 -10.14 -20.14
C MET A 113 5.83 -11.58 -20.67
N PRO A 114 5.07 -12.46 -20.00
CA PRO A 114 4.84 -13.82 -20.45
C PRO A 114 4.01 -13.85 -21.75
N ASP A 115 4.38 -14.71 -22.69
CA ASP A 115 3.62 -14.95 -23.93
C ASP A 115 2.26 -15.61 -23.67
N THR A 116 2.05 -16.17 -22.47
CA THR A 116 0.81 -16.89 -22.10
C THR A 116 0.47 -16.74 -20.62
N GLU A 117 -0.83 -16.60 -20.33
CA GLU A 117 -1.41 -16.59 -18.97
C GLU A 117 -0.95 -17.80 -18.12
N ALA A 118 -0.84 -18.98 -18.74
CA ALA A 118 -0.41 -20.20 -18.05
C ALA A 118 1.05 -20.12 -17.55
N TYR A 119 1.93 -19.48 -18.31
CA TYR A 119 3.32 -19.26 -17.92
C TYR A 119 3.44 -18.17 -16.85
N SER A 120 2.63 -17.10 -16.93
CA SER A 120 2.47 -16.12 -15.84
C SER A 120 2.13 -16.80 -14.53
N GLN A 121 1.01 -17.53 -14.49
CA GLN A 121 0.54 -18.21 -13.30
C GLN A 121 1.53 -19.26 -12.76
N GLU A 122 2.47 -19.75 -13.56
CA GLU A 122 3.58 -20.57 -13.10
C GLU A 122 4.65 -19.70 -12.42
N MET A 123 5.20 -18.72 -13.14
CA MET A 123 6.24 -17.81 -12.62
C MET A 123 5.79 -17.03 -11.38
N ASP A 124 4.58 -16.49 -11.37
CA ASP A 124 4.02 -15.69 -10.27
C ASP A 124 3.94 -16.52 -8.98
N LYS A 125 3.67 -17.84 -9.09
CA LYS A 125 3.72 -18.77 -7.95
C LYS A 125 5.16 -19.04 -7.50
N LYS A 126 6.11 -19.19 -8.43
CA LYS A 126 7.53 -19.39 -8.10
C LYS A 126 8.08 -18.16 -7.33
N PHE A 127 7.77 -16.95 -7.79
CA PHE A 127 8.09 -15.70 -7.08
C PHE A 127 7.43 -15.60 -5.70
N GLN A 128 6.16 -15.99 -5.55
CA GLN A 128 5.45 -15.96 -4.26
C GLN A 128 5.96 -17.00 -3.24
N ASN A 129 6.44 -18.15 -3.70
CA ASN A 129 6.74 -19.28 -2.80
C ASN A 129 8.07 -19.15 -2.04
N GLY A 130 9.03 -18.35 -2.54
CA GLY A 130 10.15 -17.76 -1.79
C GLY A 130 11.12 -18.66 -0.99
N GLN A 131 10.91 -19.98 -0.92
CA GLN A 131 11.63 -20.88 -0.03
C GLN A 131 11.90 -22.26 -0.63
N SER A 132 13.19 -22.61 -0.63
CA SER A 132 13.79 -23.92 -0.99
C SER A 132 14.02 -24.13 -2.48
N GLU A 133 15.29 -23.98 -2.87
CA GLU A 133 15.83 -24.13 -4.23
C GLU A 133 15.38 -22.98 -5.14
N VAL A 134 16.32 -22.09 -5.50
CA VAL A 134 16.05 -21.06 -6.53
C VAL A 134 15.88 -21.81 -7.83
N GLU A 135 14.69 -21.74 -8.42
CA GLU A 135 14.38 -22.50 -9.61
C GLU A 135 15.21 -21.98 -10.80
N GLU A 136 15.73 -22.89 -11.63
CA GLU A 136 16.64 -22.59 -12.76
C GLU A 136 16.06 -21.50 -13.69
N ASP A 137 14.75 -21.50 -13.87
CA ASP A 137 14.02 -20.49 -14.65
C ASP A 137 14.11 -19.09 -14.02
N ILE A 138 14.01 -18.98 -12.68
CA ILE A 138 14.17 -17.71 -11.95
C ILE A 138 15.61 -17.24 -12.03
N GLU A 139 16.60 -18.12 -11.77
CA GLU A 139 18.01 -17.75 -11.90
C GLU A 139 18.31 -17.19 -13.30
N SER A 140 17.77 -17.83 -14.34
CA SER A 140 17.93 -17.38 -15.73
C SER A 140 17.34 -15.99 -16.02
N LEU A 141 16.22 -15.63 -15.37
CA LEU A 141 15.60 -14.30 -15.50
C LEU A 141 16.45 -13.21 -14.83
N PHE A 142 16.98 -13.46 -13.63
CA PHE A 142 17.90 -12.53 -12.96
C PHE A 142 19.21 -12.38 -13.74
N ASP A 143 19.77 -13.46 -14.30
CA ASP A 143 20.96 -13.42 -15.15
C ASP A 143 20.74 -12.60 -16.43
N VAL A 144 19.57 -12.75 -17.08
CA VAL A 144 19.22 -11.94 -18.26
C VAL A 144 19.00 -10.48 -17.88
N ALA A 145 18.30 -10.18 -16.78
CA ALA A 145 18.10 -8.82 -16.28
C ALA A 145 19.44 -8.13 -15.97
N ALA A 146 20.34 -8.81 -15.27
CA ALA A 146 21.68 -8.32 -14.98
C ALA A 146 22.53 -8.10 -16.25
N ARG A 147 22.37 -8.94 -17.28
CA ARG A 147 23.00 -8.74 -18.58
C ARG A 147 22.41 -7.55 -19.33
N ILE A 148 21.10 -7.33 -19.33
CA ILE A 148 20.47 -6.15 -19.94
C ILE A 148 21.05 -4.88 -19.29
N MET A 149 21.01 -4.78 -17.97
CA MET A 149 21.50 -3.60 -17.23
C MET A 149 22.99 -3.30 -17.46
N LYS A 150 23.81 -4.32 -17.70
CA LYS A 150 25.27 -4.19 -17.84
C LYS A 150 25.78 -4.13 -19.29
N GLU A 151 25.09 -4.77 -20.23
CA GLU A 151 25.56 -5.00 -21.60
C GLU A 151 24.74 -4.23 -22.64
N LEU A 152 23.61 -3.60 -22.27
CA LEU A 152 22.84 -2.76 -23.21
C LEU A 152 23.70 -1.57 -23.68
N PRO A 153 23.81 -1.32 -25.00
CA PRO A 153 24.60 -0.20 -25.50
C PRO A 153 24.02 1.15 -25.06
N GLU A 154 24.87 2.08 -24.61
CA GLU A 154 24.46 3.40 -24.12
C GLU A 154 23.58 4.18 -25.13
N GLU A 155 23.78 3.98 -26.44
CA GLU A 155 22.96 4.61 -27.48
C GLU A 155 21.51 4.12 -27.55
N LYS A 156 21.15 3.10 -26.75
CA LYS A 156 19.76 2.63 -26.58
C LYS A 156 19.04 3.33 -25.43
N GLY A 157 19.74 4.08 -24.59
CA GLY A 157 19.26 4.59 -23.31
C GLY A 157 19.79 3.76 -22.14
N ARG A 158 19.81 4.36 -20.96
CA ARG A 158 20.23 3.71 -19.71
C ARG A 158 19.08 2.87 -19.14
N VAL A 159 19.38 1.67 -18.66
CA VAL A 159 18.38 0.83 -17.98
C VAL A 159 18.24 1.32 -16.54
N ASP A 160 17.05 1.78 -16.17
CA ASP A 160 16.71 2.11 -14.79
C ASP A 160 16.35 0.83 -14.02
N SER A 161 15.43 0.05 -14.56
CA SER A 161 14.95 -1.19 -13.95
C SER A 161 14.58 -2.24 -15.00
N VAL A 162 14.71 -3.51 -14.62
CA VAL A 162 14.19 -4.65 -15.37
C VAL A 162 13.19 -5.39 -14.47
N ASN A 163 11.96 -5.54 -14.95
CA ASN A 163 10.85 -6.10 -14.21
C ASN A 163 10.32 -7.36 -14.90
N TRP A 164 9.76 -8.29 -14.12
CA TRP A 164 8.75 -9.22 -14.58
C TRP A 164 7.38 -8.61 -14.37
N VAL A 165 6.50 -8.70 -15.36
CA VAL A 165 5.09 -8.25 -15.29
C VAL A 165 4.19 -9.42 -15.67
N SER A 166 3.13 -9.66 -14.90
CA SER A 166 2.17 -10.74 -15.18
C SER A 166 1.39 -10.51 -16.48
N TYR A 167 0.80 -11.58 -17.03
CA TYR A 167 0.07 -11.55 -18.31
C TYR A 167 -1.11 -10.55 -18.34
N ASP A 168 -1.68 -10.25 -17.17
CA ASP A 168 -2.76 -9.28 -16.97
C ASP A 168 -2.28 -7.87 -16.58
N GLY A 169 -0.98 -7.70 -16.32
CA GLY A 169 -0.39 -6.46 -15.82
C GLY A 169 -0.65 -6.16 -14.34
N GLU A 170 -1.36 -7.02 -13.60
CA GLU A 170 -1.74 -6.76 -12.20
C GLU A 170 -0.58 -6.97 -11.21
N SER A 171 0.38 -7.83 -11.53
CA SER A 171 1.54 -8.15 -10.69
C SER A 171 2.85 -7.72 -11.36
N THR A 172 3.77 -7.17 -10.57
CA THR A 172 5.10 -6.76 -11.03
C THR A 172 6.14 -7.18 -10.00
N VAL A 173 7.24 -7.76 -10.47
CA VAL A 173 8.42 -8.14 -9.66
C VAL A 173 9.65 -7.49 -10.27
N THR A 174 10.27 -6.56 -9.57
CA THR A 174 11.55 -5.96 -10.02
C THR A 174 12.67 -6.98 -9.87
N LEU A 175 13.32 -7.31 -10.98
CA LEU A 175 14.42 -8.27 -11.05
C LEU A 175 15.77 -7.57 -10.75
N ILE A 176 15.96 -6.37 -11.27
CA ILE A 176 17.12 -5.53 -10.95
C ILE A 176 16.80 -4.05 -11.18
N GLN A 177 17.43 -3.16 -10.41
CA GLN A 177 17.29 -1.71 -10.50
C GLN A 177 18.66 -1.04 -10.30
N ASP A 178 18.96 0.00 -11.07
CA ASP A 178 20.20 0.78 -10.99
C ASP A 178 20.05 1.94 -10.01
N TYR A 179 20.03 1.58 -8.72
CA TYR A 179 19.92 2.50 -7.59
C TYR A 179 21.04 3.56 -7.50
N GLU A 180 22.18 3.38 -8.19
CA GLU A 180 23.28 4.36 -8.11
C GLU A 180 23.03 5.62 -8.96
N HIS A 181 22.13 5.55 -9.95
CA HIS A 181 21.89 6.62 -10.92
C HIS A 181 20.40 6.86 -11.26
N SER A 182 19.44 6.23 -10.56
CA SER A 182 18.00 6.40 -10.81
C SER A 182 17.53 7.85 -10.60
N GLU A 183 17.38 8.59 -11.70
CA GLU A 183 16.82 9.96 -11.74
C GLU A 183 15.49 9.97 -12.49
N LYS A 184 14.38 9.63 -11.82
CA LYS A 184 13.02 9.90 -12.31
C LYS A 184 12.11 10.46 -11.21
N PRO A 185 11.06 11.23 -11.53
CA PRO A 185 10.10 11.60 -10.51
C PRO A 185 9.29 10.35 -10.16
N ALA A 186 9.09 10.14 -8.86
CA ALA A 186 7.96 9.36 -8.36
C ALA A 186 6.71 9.85 -9.11
N GLY A 187 6.09 8.97 -9.89
CA GLY A 187 4.78 9.28 -10.47
C GLY A 187 3.78 9.34 -9.33
N ASP A 188 2.94 10.38 -9.29
CA ASP A 188 1.90 10.64 -8.26
C ASP A 188 0.89 9.48 -8.01
N ASP A 189 1.08 8.33 -8.65
CA ASP A 189 0.21 7.16 -8.71
C ASP A 189 0.95 5.85 -8.32
N ALA A 190 2.28 5.86 -8.09
CA ALA A 190 3.06 4.64 -7.82
C ALA A 190 2.60 3.91 -6.55
N LEU A 191 2.18 4.67 -5.53
CA LEU A 191 1.63 4.15 -4.28
C LEU A 191 0.11 3.91 -4.29
N SER A 192 -0.65 4.40 -5.29
CA SER A 192 -2.13 4.40 -5.24
C SER A 192 -2.76 2.99 -5.25
N LYS A 193 -1.99 1.99 -5.69
CA LYS A 193 -2.34 0.56 -5.66
C LYS A 193 -2.22 -0.10 -4.28
N TYR A 194 -1.67 0.61 -3.29
CA TYR A 194 -1.54 0.14 -1.91
C TYR A 194 -2.50 0.89 -0.98
N SER A 195 -2.88 0.26 0.14
CA SER A 195 -3.72 0.94 1.12
C SER A 195 -2.94 1.98 1.94
N ASP A 196 -3.65 2.97 2.47
CA ASP A 196 -3.07 3.99 3.36
C ASP A 196 -2.30 3.36 4.53
N GLU A 197 -2.82 2.25 5.09
CA GLU A 197 -2.16 1.51 6.16
C GLU A 197 -0.86 0.85 5.69
N GLN A 198 -0.83 0.22 4.50
CA GLN A 198 0.40 -0.37 3.97
C GLN A 198 1.49 0.70 3.80
N ILE A 199 1.11 1.86 3.26
CA ILE A 199 2.01 3.01 3.08
C ILE A 199 2.48 3.55 4.44
N GLU A 200 1.59 3.67 5.43
CA GLU A 200 1.94 4.10 6.78
C GLU A 200 2.92 3.12 7.45
N TYR A 201 2.65 1.81 7.42
CA TYR A 201 3.52 0.78 8.01
C TYR A 201 4.93 0.82 7.42
N ALA A 202 5.04 0.99 6.11
CA ALA A 202 6.33 1.12 5.42
C ALA A 202 7.05 2.41 5.80
N ARG A 203 6.40 3.58 5.76
CA ARG A 203 7.02 4.88 6.12
C ARG A 203 7.43 4.93 7.60
N VAL A 204 6.61 4.41 8.50
CA VAL A 204 6.93 4.31 9.94
C VAL A 204 8.11 3.38 10.17
N TRP A 205 8.18 2.23 9.48
CA TRP A 205 9.37 1.37 9.57
C TRP A 205 10.61 2.04 8.98
N LEU A 206 10.52 2.71 7.84
CA LEU A 206 11.66 3.39 7.22
C LEU A 206 12.26 4.48 8.12
N GLN A 207 11.41 5.25 8.80
CA GLN A 207 11.82 6.35 9.67
C GLN A 207 12.22 5.92 11.10
N LEU A 208 11.56 4.90 11.67
CA LEU A 208 11.70 4.53 13.09
C LEU A 208 12.18 3.08 13.33
N GLY A 209 12.22 2.26 12.28
CA GLY A 209 12.69 0.88 12.31
C GLY A 209 14.18 0.80 12.69
N PRO A 210 14.57 -0.01 13.70
CA PRO A 210 15.97 -0.12 14.12
C PRO A 210 16.91 -0.72 13.05
N ASN A 211 16.37 -1.44 12.07
CA ASN A 211 17.09 -2.01 10.94
C ASN A 211 16.26 -1.93 9.66
N GLN A 212 16.85 -1.45 8.56
CA GLN A 212 16.22 -1.35 7.23
C GLN A 212 16.55 -2.52 6.30
N ASP A 213 17.59 -3.29 6.64
CA ASP A 213 17.97 -4.53 5.98
C ASP A 213 17.23 -5.70 6.65
N ILE A 214 15.94 -5.85 6.34
CA ILE A 214 15.05 -6.89 6.85
C ILE A 214 14.54 -7.82 5.74
N ASP A 215 14.33 -9.09 6.07
CA ASP A 215 13.79 -10.10 5.15
C ASP A 215 12.24 -10.14 5.16
N GLU A 216 11.61 -9.56 6.19
CA GLU A 216 10.16 -9.58 6.42
C GLU A 216 9.76 -8.50 7.43
N LEU A 217 8.64 -7.81 7.19
CA LEU A 217 8.05 -6.81 8.08
C LEU A 217 6.73 -7.34 8.67
N ASN A 218 6.75 -7.85 9.90
CA ASN A 218 5.55 -8.31 10.58
C ASN A 218 4.74 -7.11 11.08
N VAL A 219 3.44 -7.10 10.80
CA VAL A 219 2.49 -6.08 11.22
C VAL A 219 1.41 -6.73 12.09
N ARG A 220 1.23 -6.21 13.30
CA ARG A 220 0.20 -6.69 14.24
C ARG A 220 -0.55 -5.53 14.86
N THR A 221 -1.87 -5.52 14.71
CA THR A 221 -2.76 -4.60 15.45
C THR A 221 -3.05 -5.17 16.85
N ILE A 222 -3.06 -4.30 17.86
CA ILE A 222 -3.37 -4.62 19.26
C ILE A 222 -4.44 -3.63 19.73
N PRO A 223 -5.64 -4.09 20.10
CA PRO A 223 -6.74 -3.19 20.44
C PRO A 223 -6.58 -2.53 21.82
N ALA A 224 -7.23 -1.37 21.98
CA ALA A 224 -7.33 -0.64 23.22
C ALA A 224 -7.83 -1.52 24.38
N GLY A 225 -7.21 -1.37 25.55
CA GLY A 225 -7.53 -2.17 26.73
C GLY A 225 -6.77 -3.50 26.84
N GLU A 226 -6.05 -3.95 25.80
CA GLU A 226 -5.11 -5.07 25.94
C GLU A 226 -3.90 -4.72 26.82
N LYS A 227 -3.33 -5.72 27.49
CA LYS A 227 -2.17 -5.53 28.38
C LYS A 227 -0.88 -5.30 27.59
N LEU A 228 -0.04 -4.39 28.07
CA LEU A 228 1.35 -4.21 27.61
C LEU A 228 2.18 -5.49 27.83
N ASN A 229 2.09 -6.07 29.03
CA ASN A 229 2.64 -7.38 29.36
C ASN A 229 1.52 -8.30 29.87
N PRO A 230 1.03 -9.25 29.04
CA PRO A 230 0.00 -10.21 29.43
C PRO A 230 0.31 -10.96 30.74
N ASP A 231 1.58 -11.31 30.93
CA ASP A 231 2.10 -12.14 32.02
C ASP A 231 2.30 -11.38 33.36
N ASP A 232 2.06 -10.06 33.39
CA ASP A 232 2.15 -9.26 34.61
C ASP A 232 0.76 -8.77 35.07
N GLU A 233 0.38 -9.05 36.31
CA GLU A 233 -0.86 -8.56 36.94
C GLU A 233 -0.83 -7.04 37.21
N THR A 234 0.36 -6.45 37.22
CA THR A 234 0.57 -5.00 37.39
C THR A 234 0.73 -4.24 36.07
N SER A 235 0.63 -4.93 34.94
CA SER A 235 0.64 -4.31 33.60
C SER A 235 -0.41 -3.21 33.47
N ALA A 236 -0.02 -2.10 32.85
CA ALA A 236 -0.97 -1.17 32.25
C ALA A 236 -1.61 -1.80 31.00
N VAL A 237 -2.57 -1.10 30.42
CA VAL A 237 -3.24 -1.44 29.16
C VAL A 237 -2.97 -0.35 28.13
N TYR A 238 -3.07 -0.69 26.85
CA TYR A 238 -3.02 0.30 25.76
C TYR A 238 -4.24 1.24 25.87
N PRO A 239 -4.06 2.56 25.81
CA PRO A 239 -5.16 3.52 25.95
C PRO A 239 -6.03 3.63 24.68
N GLU A 240 -5.48 3.19 23.54
CA GLU A 240 -6.04 3.25 22.20
C GLU A 240 -5.55 2.03 21.39
N ASP A 241 -6.05 1.85 20.17
CA ASP A 241 -5.57 0.80 19.27
C ASP A 241 -4.14 1.14 18.79
N VAL A 242 -3.23 0.17 18.82
CA VAL A 242 -1.84 0.34 18.40
C VAL A 242 -1.43 -0.70 17.36
N ILE A 243 -0.46 -0.34 16.53
CA ILE A 243 0.23 -1.20 15.58
C ILE A 243 1.63 -1.50 16.10
N GLN A 244 2.00 -2.77 16.09
CA GLN A 244 3.37 -3.24 16.32
C GLN A 244 3.97 -3.73 15.00
N LEU A 245 5.05 -3.07 14.59
CA LEU A 245 5.90 -3.45 13.46
C LEU A 245 7.14 -4.16 14.00
N ALA A 246 7.57 -5.27 13.39
CA ALA A 246 8.80 -5.97 13.77
C ALA A 246 9.45 -6.70 12.59
N GLY A 247 10.77 -6.71 12.54
CA GLY A 247 11.50 -7.61 11.64
C GLY A 247 11.45 -9.06 12.10
N SER A 248 11.70 -10.01 11.21
CA SER A 248 11.68 -11.45 11.53
C SER A 248 12.79 -11.89 12.50
N ARG A 249 13.89 -11.14 12.60
CA ARG A 249 15.04 -11.46 13.45
C ARG A 249 15.08 -10.50 14.64
N LEU A 250 15.48 -10.99 15.82
CA LEU A 250 15.46 -10.19 17.05
C LEU A 250 16.36 -8.95 17.03
N VAL A 251 17.38 -8.93 16.17
CA VAL A 251 18.28 -7.79 15.96
C VAL A 251 17.61 -6.67 15.16
N ASP A 252 16.56 -6.98 14.39
CA ASP A 252 15.83 -6.02 13.57
C ASP A 252 14.92 -5.12 14.44
N GLY A 253 14.55 -5.60 15.62
CA GLY A 253 13.80 -4.87 16.62
C GLY A 253 12.31 -4.68 16.27
N SER A 254 11.71 -3.66 16.86
CA SER A 254 10.28 -3.37 16.72
C SER A 254 9.95 -1.89 16.95
N VAL A 255 8.88 -1.42 16.33
CA VAL A 255 8.23 -0.14 16.63
C VAL A 255 6.80 -0.44 17.09
N THR A 256 6.31 0.22 18.15
CA THR A 256 4.90 0.15 18.55
C THR A 256 4.33 1.56 18.59
N TYR A 257 3.22 1.82 17.89
CA TYR A 257 2.69 3.16 17.71
C TYR A 257 1.17 3.16 17.47
N SER A 258 0.50 4.30 17.57
CA SER A 258 -0.87 4.52 17.05
C SER A 258 -0.86 5.61 15.98
N GLY A 259 -1.65 5.44 14.91
CA GLY A 259 -1.81 6.42 13.83
C GLY A 259 -2.88 7.47 14.16
N ASN A 260 -2.57 8.75 13.96
CA ASN A 260 -3.50 9.86 14.22
C ASN A 260 -4.34 10.25 12.98
N GLY A 261 -4.01 9.73 11.79
CA GLY A 261 -4.70 10.03 10.52
C GLY A 261 -4.41 11.43 9.95
N ASP A 262 -3.47 12.18 10.54
CA ASP A 262 -3.05 13.52 10.12
C ASP A 262 -1.59 13.59 9.64
N GLY A 263 -0.98 12.43 9.35
CA GLY A 263 0.45 12.30 9.06
C GLY A 263 1.33 12.25 10.32
N THR A 264 0.77 12.08 11.51
CA THR A 264 1.53 11.86 12.76
C THR A 264 1.17 10.55 13.45
N VAL A 265 2.09 10.07 14.28
CA VAL A 265 1.96 8.84 15.07
C VAL A 265 2.35 9.06 16.52
N ASN A 266 1.71 8.34 17.45
CA ASN A 266 2.10 8.32 18.86
C ASN A 266 2.95 7.06 19.12
N VAL A 267 4.25 7.23 19.31
CA VAL A 267 5.22 6.13 19.46
C VAL A 267 5.38 5.73 20.92
N TYR A 268 5.13 4.45 21.21
CA TYR A 268 5.20 3.84 22.54
C TYR A 268 6.52 3.10 22.74
N ASN A 269 7.17 3.31 23.89
CA ASN A 269 8.42 2.63 24.25
C ASN A 269 8.18 1.21 24.81
N VAL A 270 7.44 0.37 24.07
CA VAL A 270 7.14 -1.02 24.43
C VAL A 270 8.19 -1.96 23.82
N PRO A 271 8.85 -2.82 24.61
CA PRO A 271 9.79 -3.80 24.08
C PRO A 271 9.05 -4.99 23.43
N LEU A 272 9.60 -5.53 22.35
CA LEU A 272 9.13 -6.78 21.73
C LEU A 272 9.17 -7.99 22.69
N ARG A 273 10.04 -7.95 23.71
CA ARG A 273 10.21 -9.01 24.70
C ARG A 273 10.34 -8.51 26.12
N TRP A 274 9.72 -9.26 27.03
CA TRP A 274 9.65 -8.99 28.45
C TRP A 274 10.63 -9.89 29.23
N ASP A 275 11.94 -9.60 29.13
CA ASP A 275 13.01 -10.37 29.77
C ASP A 275 13.31 -9.94 31.24
N GLY A 276 12.33 -9.31 31.90
CA GLY A 276 12.46 -8.69 33.22
C GLY A 276 12.13 -9.59 34.42
N LYS A 277 11.99 -8.96 35.59
CA LYS A 277 11.42 -9.58 36.80
C LYS A 277 10.01 -9.06 37.01
N TYR A 278 9.07 -9.99 37.17
CA TYR A 278 7.65 -9.68 37.30
C TYR A 278 7.13 -10.10 38.70
N PRO A 279 6.17 -9.35 39.29
CA PRO A 279 5.59 -8.11 38.78
C PRO A 279 6.57 -6.93 38.80
N ALA A 280 6.63 -6.14 37.72
CA ALA A 280 7.49 -4.98 37.59
C ALA A 280 6.91 -3.75 38.34
N GLY A 281 5.60 -3.74 38.57
CA GLY A 281 4.89 -2.71 39.31
C GLY A 281 4.27 -1.63 38.42
N LYS A 282 3.10 -1.12 38.82
CA LYS A 282 2.28 -0.20 38.00
C LYS A 282 3.03 1.05 37.52
N ALA A 283 3.92 1.60 38.34
CA ALA A 283 4.68 2.80 38.00
C ALA A 283 5.54 2.62 36.74
N PHE A 284 6.16 1.44 36.56
CA PHE A 284 6.96 1.12 35.38
C PHE A 284 6.12 1.07 34.10
N TYR A 285 4.94 0.45 34.15
CA TYR A 285 4.06 0.39 32.98
C TYR A 285 3.38 1.73 32.68
N ASN A 286 3.03 2.52 33.71
CA ASN A 286 2.55 3.88 33.53
C ASN A 286 3.62 4.77 32.88
N GLU A 287 4.89 4.65 33.28
CA GLU A 287 6.00 5.40 32.66
C GLU A 287 6.11 5.11 31.16
N ILE A 288 5.89 3.86 30.72
CA ILE A 288 5.87 3.52 29.30
C ILE A 288 4.77 4.28 28.55
N ILE A 289 3.54 4.32 29.09
CA ILE A 289 2.41 5.06 28.51
C ILE A 289 2.61 6.58 28.56
N GLU A 290 3.12 7.11 29.68
CA GLU A 290 3.38 8.54 29.87
C GLU A 290 4.59 9.04 29.06
N SER A 291 5.48 8.14 28.63
CA SER A 291 6.66 8.43 27.78
C SER A 291 6.38 8.49 26.28
N THR A 292 5.12 8.29 25.86
CA THR A 292 4.68 8.27 24.46
C THR A 292 5.06 9.56 23.73
N LYS A 293 5.54 9.43 22.49
CA LYS A 293 6.04 10.57 21.69
C LYS A 293 5.21 10.75 20.43
N LEU A 294 4.67 11.95 20.25
CA LEU A 294 4.12 12.38 18.96
C LEU A 294 5.28 12.58 17.96
N VAL A 295 5.21 11.94 16.81
CA VAL A 295 6.22 11.99 15.74
C VAL A 295 5.51 12.23 14.41
N PRO A 296 5.92 13.23 13.59
CA PRO A 296 5.45 13.34 12.22
C PRO A 296 6.08 12.24 11.35
N VAL A 297 5.27 11.56 10.55
CA VAL A 297 5.73 10.59 9.56
C VAL A 297 6.08 11.36 8.30
N GLU A 298 7.34 11.30 7.88
CA GLU A 298 7.79 12.01 6.69
C GLU A 298 7.37 11.25 5.42
N THR A 299 7.14 11.99 4.33
CA THR A 299 7.09 11.39 3.00
C THR A 299 8.47 10.86 2.65
N ALA A 300 8.54 9.64 2.15
CA ALA A 300 9.75 9.00 1.67
C ALA A 300 9.59 8.61 0.21
N GLU A 301 10.71 8.32 -0.46
CA GLU A 301 10.73 7.88 -1.86
C GLU A 301 9.86 6.64 -2.06
N ASP A 302 9.03 6.67 -3.10
CA ASP A 302 7.96 5.67 -3.29
C ASP A 302 8.55 4.26 -3.47
N GLU A 303 9.74 4.11 -4.05
CA GLU A 303 10.46 2.84 -4.21
C GLU A 303 10.85 2.21 -2.87
N GLU A 304 11.34 3.01 -1.90
CA GLU A 304 11.68 2.51 -0.56
C GLU A 304 10.43 2.08 0.22
N VAL A 305 9.34 2.84 0.05
CA VAL A 305 8.01 2.51 0.60
C VAL A 305 7.50 1.21 -0.02
N ILE A 306 7.51 1.08 -1.35
CA ILE A 306 7.08 -0.12 -2.09
C ILE A 306 7.88 -1.35 -1.68
N ARG A 307 9.22 -1.24 -1.57
CA ARG A 307 10.09 -2.31 -1.09
C ARG A 307 9.62 -2.82 0.28
N LEU A 308 9.38 -1.92 1.23
CA LEU A 308 8.92 -2.31 2.57
C LEU A 308 7.49 -2.86 2.56
N ILE A 309 6.59 -2.37 1.69
CA ILE A 309 5.23 -2.93 1.53
C ILE A 309 5.28 -4.39 1.06
N GLN A 310 6.15 -4.72 0.09
CA GLN A 310 6.29 -6.09 -0.42
C GLN A 310 6.76 -7.09 0.66
N LEU A 311 7.45 -6.62 1.70
CA LEU A 311 7.89 -7.42 2.84
C LEU A 311 6.82 -7.60 3.92
N GLN A 312 5.67 -6.92 3.85
CA GLN A 312 4.68 -6.92 4.92
C GLN A 312 3.97 -8.28 5.11
N LYS A 313 3.84 -8.69 6.37
CA LYS A 313 2.97 -9.80 6.81
C LYS A 313 2.00 -9.27 7.86
N ILE A 314 0.77 -8.99 7.43
CA ILE A 314 -0.33 -8.51 8.27
C ILE A 314 -1.00 -9.73 8.94
N GLN A 315 -1.22 -9.67 10.25
CA GLN A 315 -1.70 -10.78 11.11
C GLN A 315 -3.11 -10.55 11.67
#